data_AF-A0A661MLL6-F1
#
_entry.id   AF-A0A661MLL6-F1
#
_cell.length_a   1.000
_cell.length_b   1.000
_cell.length_c   1.000
_cell.angle_alpha   90.00
_cell.angle_beta   90.00
_cell.angle_gamma   90.00
#
_symmetry.space_group_name_H-M   'P 1'
#
loop_
_entity.id
_entity.type
_entity.pdbx_description
1 polymer ?
#
loop_
_entity_poly.entity_id
_entity_poly.type
_entity_poly.pdbx_seq_one_letter_code
_entity_poly.pdbx_strand_id
1 'polypeptide(L)'
;MGHEKTLTGLIAALAGANMIYGLGMVESGITFDFAQLVLDCEFARLIKFLLEGIPVNDDTLAIDIIKEIGPFGDFLSHEHTFKWMKQQSRVELIDRRDRNSWEEDGATDSYERAAAKVRHILENHKPEPLDDDVLTRIREIIKETEAEMGISTDEKD
;
A
#
# COMPACT_ATOMS: atom_id res chain seq x y z
N MET A 1 -7.18 8.92 -11.18
CA MET A 1 -5.70 8.98 -11.30
C MET A 1 -4.99 7.63 -11.22
N GLY A 2 -5.65 6.53 -10.83
CA GLY A 2 -4.99 5.22 -10.65
C GLY A 2 -4.20 4.69 -11.87
N HIS A 3 -4.68 4.94 -13.10
CA HIS A 3 -3.97 4.55 -14.32
C HIS A 3 -2.57 5.18 -14.41
N GLU A 4 -2.47 6.51 -14.30
CA GLU A 4 -1.21 7.24 -14.39
C GLU A 4 -0.24 6.82 -13.28
N LYS A 5 -0.74 6.74 -12.04
CA LYS A 5 0.03 6.32 -10.87
C LYS A 5 0.61 4.92 -11.02
N THR A 6 -0.20 3.98 -11.51
CA THR A 6 0.24 2.60 -11.72
C THR A 6 1.27 2.53 -12.85
N LEU A 7 1.02 3.19 -13.98
CA LEU A 7 1.92 3.14 -15.13
C LEU A 7 3.29 3.76 -14.83
N THR A 8 3.29 4.96 -14.25
CA THR A 8 4.52 5.69 -13.91
C THR A 8 5.32 4.98 -12.81
N GLY A 9 4.65 4.45 -11.79
CA GLY A 9 5.28 3.66 -10.73
C GLY A 9 5.84 2.32 -11.23
N LEU A 10 5.05 1.57 -12.01
CA LEU A 10 5.44 0.23 -12.48
C LEU A 10 6.61 0.28 -13.45
N ILE A 11 6.60 1.21 -14.42
CA ILE A 11 7.69 1.32 -15.39
C ILE A 11 8.99 1.72 -14.68
N ALA A 12 8.95 2.67 -13.75
CA ALA A 12 10.12 3.07 -12.98
C ALA A 12 10.68 1.90 -12.15
N ALA A 13 9.79 1.13 -11.51
CA ALA A 13 10.15 -0.04 -10.73
C ALA A 13 10.83 -1.11 -11.60
N LEU A 14 10.26 -1.43 -12.76
CA LEU A 14 10.83 -2.40 -13.70
C LEU A 14 12.15 -1.94 -14.31
N ALA A 15 12.37 -0.63 -14.43
CA ALA A 15 13.64 -0.05 -14.88
C ALA A 15 14.75 -0.12 -13.81
N GLY A 16 14.46 -0.62 -12.60
CA GLY A 16 15.43 -0.76 -11.52
C GLY A 16 15.67 0.52 -10.73
N ALA A 17 14.73 1.48 -10.75
CA ALA A 17 14.84 2.69 -9.94
C ALA A 17 14.96 2.36 -8.45
N ASN A 18 15.98 2.90 -7.78
CA ASN A 18 16.21 2.64 -6.35
C ASN A 18 15.23 3.41 -5.44
N MET A 19 14.67 4.51 -5.92
CA MET A 19 13.70 5.33 -5.20
C MET A 19 12.60 5.80 -6.16
N ILE A 20 11.35 5.56 -5.78
CA ILE A 20 10.16 6.05 -6.48
C ILE A 20 9.39 6.89 -5.47
N TYR A 21 9.10 8.13 -5.84
CA TYR A 21 8.41 9.08 -4.97
C TYR A 21 7.08 9.52 -5.59
N GLY A 22 6.31 10.31 -4.85
CA GLY A 22 5.10 10.95 -5.35
C GLY A 22 3.80 10.23 -4.99
N LEU A 23 3.83 9.30 -4.03
CA LEU A 23 2.62 8.77 -3.42
C LEU A 23 1.85 9.92 -2.76
N GLY A 24 0.54 10.00 -2.98
CA GLY A 24 -0.32 11.08 -2.47
C GLY A 24 -0.27 12.39 -3.25
N MET A 25 0.72 12.59 -4.10
CA MET A 25 0.84 13.81 -4.91
C MET A 25 -0.18 13.81 -6.06
N VAL A 26 -0.89 14.92 -6.24
CA VAL A 26 -1.77 15.18 -7.38
C VAL A 26 -1.44 16.53 -8.01
N GLU A 27 -1.97 16.82 -9.19
CA GLU A 27 -1.70 18.06 -9.93
C GLU A 27 -0.20 18.34 -10.13
N SER A 28 0.55 17.34 -10.61
CA SER A 28 2.00 17.42 -10.79
C SER A 28 2.79 17.76 -9.52
N GLY A 29 2.27 17.37 -8.35
CA GLY A 29 2.95 17.57 -7.06
C GLY A 29 2.62 18.88 -6.35
N ILE A 30 1.69 19.67 -6.88
CA ILE A 30 1.22 20.90 -6.23
C ILE A 30 0.32 20.59 -5.03
N THR A 31 -0.44 19.51 -5.12
CA THR A 31 -1.45 19.15 -4.11
C THR A 31 -1.14 17.78 -3.52
N PHE A 32 -1.38 17.61 -2.21
CA PHE A 32 -1.24 16.34 -1.52
C PHE A 32 -2.61 15.85 -1.03
N ASP A 33 -3.00 14.66 -1.49
CA ASP A 33 -4.28 14.03 -1.15
C ASP A 33 -4.04 12.73 -0.36
N PHE A 34 -4.58 12.66 0.86
CA PHE A 34 -4.40 11.51 1.74
C PHE A 34 -5.12 10.25 1.24
N ALA A 35 -6.27 10.37 0.58
CA ALA A 35 -6.97 9.22 0.02
C ALA A 35 -6.19 8.65 -1.18
N GLN A 36 -5.62 9.53 -2.01
CA GLN A 36 -4.70 9.15 -3.07
C GLN A 36 -3.42 8.53 -2.51
N LEU A 37 -2.89 9.01 -1.38
CA LEU A 37 -1.74 8.38 -0.71
C LEU A 37 -2.08 6.93 -0.32
N VAL A 38 -3.23 6.71 0.30
CA VAL A 38 -3.69 5.39 0.71
C VAL A 38 -3.94 4.47 -0.51
N LEU A 39 -4.47 5.00 -1.61
CA LEU A 39 -4.57 4.25 -2.88
C LEU A 39 -3.20 3.94 -3.48
N ASP A 40 -2.28 4.90 -3.47
CA ASP A 40 -0.94 4.73 -4.01
C ASP A 40 -0.15 3.67 -3.22
N CYS A 41 -0.39 3.54 -1.91
CA CYS A 41 0.13 2.44 -1.09
C CYS A 41 -0.36 1.06 -1.59
N GLU A 42 -1.60 0.96 -2.07
CA GLU A 42 -2.11 -0.28 -2.68
C GLU A 42 -1.39 -0.58 -4.00
N PHE A 43 -1.24 0.41 -4.87
CA PHE A 43 -0.50 0.23 -6.12
C PHE A 43 0.95 -0.14 -5.86
N ALA A 44 1.61 0.51 -4.89
CA ALA A 44 2.97 0.19 -4.50
C ALA A 44 3.09 -1.24 -3.96
N ARG A 45 2.11 -1.73 -3.21
CA ARG A 45 2.08 -3.13 -2.74
C ARG A 45 1.98 -4.11 -3.91
N LEU A 46 1.12 -3.83 -4.89
CA LEU A 46 0.97 -4.66 -6.09
C LEU A 46 2.22 -4.63 -6.97
N ILE A 47 2.87 -3.47 -7.12
CA ILE A 47 4.14 -3.34 -7.85
C ILE A 47 5.22 -4.13 -7.13
N LYS A 48 5.35 -4.02 -5.81
CA LYS A 48 6.31 -4.80 -5.02
C LYS A 48 6.10 -6.31 -5.19
N PHE A 49 4.85 -6.76 -5.10
CA PHE A 49 4.49 -8.16 -5.36
C PHE A 49 4.93 -8.62 -6.76
N LEU A 50 4.73 -7.78 -7.78
CA LEU A 50 5.18 -8.09 -9.14
C LEU A 50 6.71 -8.19 -9.23
N LEU A 51 7.45 -7.32 -8.54
CA LEU A 51 8.93 -7.33 -8.54
C LEU A 51 9.54 -8.57 -7.87
N GLU A 52 8.79 -9.29 -7.03
CA GLU A 52 9.24 -10.59 -6.48
C GLU A 52 9.46 -11.63 -7.58
N GLY A 53 8.88 -11.42 -8.77
CA GLY A 53 9.00 -12.31 -9.91
C GLY A 53 8.13 -13.57 -9.75
N ILE A 54 8.39 -14.55 -10.62
CA ILE A 54 7.68 -15.83 -10.60
C ILE A 54 8.64 -16.87 -10.02
N PRO A 55 8.39 -17.40 -8.81
CA PRO A 55 9.22 -18.45 -8.25
C PRO A 55 9.05 -19.74 -9.06
N VAL A 56 10.16 -20.32 -9.52
CA VAL A 56 10.18 -21.56 -10.31
C VAL A 56 10.90 -22.65 -9.52
N ASN A 57 10.14 -23.61 -9.01
CA ASN A 57 10.62 -24.81 -8.33
C ASN A 57 9.57 -25.93 -8.45
N ASP A 58 9.90 -27.13 -7.95
CA ASP A 58 9.01 -28.31 -8.07
C ASP A 58 7.62 -28.06 -7.45
N ASP A 59 7.57 -27.38 -6.30
CA ASP A 59 6.32 -27.02 -5.62
C ASP A 59 5.49 -26.01 -6.44
N THR A 60 6.11 -24.96 -6.99
CA THR A 60 5.40 -23.89 -7.71
C THR A 60 5.03 -24.26 -9.14
N LEU A 61 5.74 -25.21 -9.74
CA LEU A 61 5.38 -25.78 -11.04
C LEU A 61 4.16 -26.71 -10.94
N ALA A 62 3.95 -27.36 -9.79
CA ALA A 62 2.77 -28.17 -9.49
C ALA A 62 2.46 -29.27 -10.53
N ILE A 63 3.48 -29.81 -11.20
CA ILE A 63 3.33 -30.74 -12.33
C ILE A 63 2.60 -32.03 -11.91
N ASP A 64 2.93 -32.56 -10.73
CA ASP A 64 2.33 -33.81 -10.25
C ASP A 64 0.84 -33.62 -9.94
N ILE A 65 0.46 -32.46 -9.40
CA ILE A 65 -0.93 -32.10 -9.11
C ILE A 65 -1.73 -31.93 -10.41
N ILE A 66 -1.14 -31.30 -11.43
CA ILE A 66 -1.76 -31.16 -12.75
C ILE A 66 -2.03 -32.54 -13.37
N LYS A 67 -1.09 -33.49 -13.23
CA LYS A 67 -1.26 -34.87 -13.72
C LYS A 67 -2.28 -35.66 -12.91
N GLU A 68 -2.31 -35.48 -11.59
CA GLU A 68 -3.23 -36.15 -10.67
C GLU A 68 -4.68 -35.75 -10.94
N ILE A 69 -4.95 -34.45 -11.01
CA ILE A 69 -6.30 -33.90 -11.22
C ILE A 69 -6.78 -34.17 -12.65
N GLY A 70 -5.87 -34.03 -13.63
CA GLY A 70 -6.15 -34.32 -15.03
C GLY A 70 -7.15 -33.36 -15.68
N PRO A 71 -7.56 -33.66 -16.93
CA PRO A 71 -8.49 -32.82 -17.69
C PRO A 71 -9.86 -32.73 -17.00
N PHE A 72 -10.46 -31.54 -17.02
CA PHE A 72 -11.78 -31.25 -16.44
C PHE A 72 -11.90 -31.39 -14.91
N GLY A 73 -10.78 -31.62 -14.20
CA GLY A 73 -10.77 -31.62 -12.74
C GLY A 73 -10.73 -30.19 -12.14
N ASP A 74 -11.01 -30.11 -10.84
CA ASP A 74 -11.00 -28.86 -10.07
C ASP A 74 -9.78 -28.79 -9.14
N PHE A 75 -9.14 -27.61 -9.11
CA PHE A 75 -7.97 -27.35 -8.26
C PHE A 75 -8.35 -26.63 -6.96
N LEU A 76 -9.56 -26.06 -6.85
CA LEU A 76 -9.93 -25.21 -5.70
C LEU A 76 -9.92 -25.98 -4.39
N SER A 77 -10.34 -27.25 -4.43
CA SER A 77 -10.41 -28.11 -3.24
C SER A 77 -9.12 -28.86 -2.91
N HIS A 78 -8.04 -28.66 -3.67
CA HIS A 78 -6.78 -29.39 -3.51
C HIS A 78 -5.91 -28.80 -2.38
N GLU A 79 -5.24 -29.64 -1.59
CA GLU A 79 -4.40 -29.21 -0.45
C GLU A 79 -3.32 -28.20 -0.87
N HIS A 80 -2.71 -28.41 -2.04
CA HIS A 80 -1.74 -27.48 -2.59
C HIS A 80 -2.32 -26.08 -2.80
N THR A 81 -3.54 -25.96 -3.34
CA THR A 81 -4.21 -24.65 -3.47
C THR A 81 -4.42 -24.00 -2.10
N PHE A 82 -4.87 -24.76 -1.10
CA PHE A 82 -5.00 -24.23 0.27
C PHE A 82 -3.67 -23.73 0.85
N LYS A 83 -2.56 -24.44 0.58
CA LYS A 83 -1.20 -24.05 1.00
C LYS A 83 -0.75 -22.75 0.33
N TRP A 84 -0.99 -22.58 -0.97
CA TRP A 84 -0.36 -21.50 -1.76
C TRP A 84 -1.27 -20.29 -2.04
N MET A 85 -2.60 -20.43 -2.00
CA MET A 85 -3.54 -19.36 -2.40
C MET A 85 -3.33 -18.05 -1.64
N LYS A 86 -2.83 -18.12 -0.40
CA LYS A 86 -2.60 -16.96 0.47
C LYS A 86 -1.42 -16.09 0.05
N GLN A 87 -0.54 -16.60 -0.82
CA GLN A 87 0.64 -15.89 -1.34
C GLN A 87 0.32 -14.99 -2.53
N GLN A 88 -0.87 -15.11 -3.12
CA GLN A 88 -1.26 -14.25 -4.24
C GLN A 88 -1.40 -12.78 -3.82
N SER A 89 -1.33 -11.89 -4.81
CA SER A 89 -1.51 -10.45 -4.60
C SER A 89 -2.77 -10.17 -3.76
N ARG A 90 -2.62 -9.43 -2.67
CA ARG A 90 -3.75 -9.00 -1.83
C ARG A 90 -4.06 -7.54 -2.07
N VAL A 91 -5.35 -7.25 -2.18
CA VAL A 91 -5.91 -5.91 -2.32
C VAL A 91 -6.84 -5.63 -1.15
N GLU A 92 -6.92 -4.36 -0.77
CA GLU A 92 -7.75 -3.85 0.30
C GLU A 92 -8.74 -2.78 -0.20
N LEU A 93 -8.40 -2.03 -1.25
CA LEU A 93 -9.19 -0.91 -1.78
C LEU A 93 -9.78 -1.22 -3.17
N ILE A 94 -9.10 -2.04 -3.97
CA ILE A 94 -9.59 -2.58 -5.24
C ILE A 94 -10.63 -3.64 -4.91
N ASP A 95 -11.85 -3.41 -5.38
CA ASP A 95 -12.95 -4.34 -5.19
C ASP A 95 -12.96 -5.38 -6.31
N ARG A 96 -13.04 -6.65 -5.93
CA ARG A 96 -13.13 -7.80 -6.84
C ARG A 96 -14.41 -8.61 -6.63
N ARG A 97 -15.33 -8.13 -5.79
CA ARG A 97 -16.64 -8.76 -5.57
C ARG A 97 -17.48 -8.65 -6.84
N ASP A 98 -18.48 -9.51 -6.95
CA ASP A 98 -19.48 -9.36 -7.99
C ASP A 98 -20.32 -8.10 -7.74
N ARG A 99 -21.03 -7.68 -8.78
CA ARG A 99 -21.79 -6.44 -8.78
C ARG A 99 -22.88 -6.41 -7.71
N ASN A 100 -23.59 -7.52 -7.49
CA ASN A 100 -24.72 -7.53 -6.56
C ASN A 100 -24.22 -7.32 -5.13
N SER A 101 -23.17 -8.05 -4.72
CA SER A 101 -22.55 -7.83 -3.40
C SER A 101 -21.96 -6.43 -3.24
N TRP A 102 -21.36 -5.87 -4.29
CA TRP A 102 -20.86 -4.50 -4.25
C TRP A 102 -22.00 -3.47 -4.09
N GLU A 103 -23.13 -3.66 -4.77
CA GLU A 103 -24.32 -2.80 -4.64
C GLU A 103 -24.96 -2.90 -3.25
N GLU A 104 -25.08 -4.11 -2.70
CA GLU A 104 -25.59 -4.37 -1.34
C GLU A 104 -24.71 -3.72 -0.26
N ASP A 105 -23.39 -3.69 -0.49
CA ASP A 105 -22.41 -3.06 0.41
C ASP A 105 -22.21 -1.55 0.15
N GLY A 106 -23.18 -0.90 -0.52
CA GLY A 106 -23.26 0.54 -0.65
C GLY A 106 -22.60 1.13 -1.90
N ALA A 107 -22.19 0.29 -2.86
CA ALA A 107 -21.73 0.72 -4.18
C ALA A 107 -20.58 1.75 -4.17
N THR A 108 -19.68 1.64 -3.19
CA THR A 108 -18.59 2.62 -3.02
C THR A 108 -17.57 2.55 -4.15
N ASP A 109 -16.94 3.66 -4.47
CA ASP A 109 -15.76 3.68 -5.32
C ASP A 109 -14.45 3.49 -4.52
N SER A 110 -13.33 3.35 -5.22
CA SER A 110 -12.02 3.15 -4.58
C SER A 110 -11.56 4.35 -3.77
N TYR A 111 -11.91 5.57 -4.19
CA TYR A 111 -11.52 6.81 -3.52
C TYR A 111 -12.28 6.97 -2.21
N GLU A 112 -13.59 6.69 -2.20
CA GLU A 112 -14.42 6.70 -0.99
C GLU A 112 -13.90 5.73 0.07
N ARG A 113 -13.55 4.49 -0.34
CA ARG A 113 -12.92 3.50 0.54
C ARG A 113 -11.59 3.98 1.09
N ALA A 114 -10.76 4.60 0.25
CA ALA A 114 -9.48 5.13 0.68
C ALA A 114 -9.65 6.30 1.66
N ALA A 115 -10.57 7.22 1.41
CA ALA A 115 -10.90 8.31 2.32
C ALA A 115 -11.43 7.81 3.68
N ALA A 116 -12.25 6.75 3.67
CA ALA A 116 -12.68 6.09 4.91
C ALA A 116 -11.50 5.49 5.67
N LYS A 117 -10.58 4.83 4.97
CA LYS A 117 -9.37 4.28 5.57
C LYS A 117 -8.43 5.36 6.13
N VAL A 118 -8.31 6.51 5.47
CA VAL A 118 -7.56 7.67 5.99
C VAL A 118 -8.14 8.09 7.34
N ARG A 119 -9.46 8.31 7.44
CA ARG A 119 -10.10 8.67 8.71
C ARG A 119 -9.81 7.65 9.80
N HIS A 120 -9.97 6.37 9.48
CA HIS A 120 -9.67 5.29 10.42
C HIS A 120 -8.21 5.32 10.91
N ILE A 121 -7.23 5.52 10.02
CA ILE A 121 -5.81 5.61 10.39
C ILE A 121 -5.58 6.81 11.30
N LEU A 122 -6.09 7.99 10.96
CA LEU A 122 -5.91 9.20 11.76
C LEU A 122 -6.53 9.10 13.15
N GLU A 123 -7.65 8.41 13.28
CA GLU A 123 -8.35 8.21 14.56
C GLU A 123 -7.71 7.14 15.45
N ASN A 124 -7.13 6.09 14.86
CA ASN A 124 -6.80 4.86 15.60
C ASN A 124 -5.30 4.53 15.63
N HIS A 125 -4.49 5.07 14.70
CA HIS A 125 -3.07 4.75 14.66
C HIS A 125 -2.33 5.41 15.83
N LYS A 126 -1.60 4.59 16.60
CA LYS A 126 -0.72 5.04 17.67
C LYS A 126 0.72 4.76 17.25
N PRO A 127 1.51 5.77 16.86
CA PRO A 127 2.91 5.57 16.51
C PRO A 127 3.69 5.09 17.74
N GLU A 128 4.71 4.28 17.50
CA GLU A 128 5.66 3.90 18.54
C GLU A 128 6.40 5.17 19.01
N PRO A 129 6.37 5.49 20.32
CA PRO A 129 7.04 6.69 20.81
C PRO A 129 8.56 6.55 20.68
N LEU A 130 9.22 7.66 20.40
CA LEU A 130 10.68 7.75 20.48
C LEU A 130 11.12 7.74 21.95
N ASP A 131 12.35 7.30 22.21
CA ASP A 131 12.97 7.38 23.53
C ASP A 131 13.00 8.83 24.05
N ASP A 132 12.79 9.01 25.36
CA ASP A 132 12.64 10.32 26.00
C ASP A 132 13.87 11.21 25.85
N ASP A 133 15.07 10.62 25.84
CA ASP A 133 16.34 11.33 25.64
C ASP A 133 16.49 11.82 24.20
N VAL A 134 16.10 11.01 23.22
CA VAL A 134 16.04 11.39 21.80
C VAL A 134 15.04 12.53 21.59
N LEU A 135 13.84 12.43 22.17
CA LEU A 135 12.83 13.49 22.08
C LEU A 135 13.31 14.80 22.70
N THR A 136 13.95 14.72 23.86
CA THR A 136 14.58 15.88 24.51
C THR A 136 15.60 16.51 23.59
N ARG A 137 16.50 15.71 23.01
CA ARG A 137 17.55 16.21 22.13
C ARG A 137 17.01 16.87 20.87
N ILE A 138 15.97 16.30 20.25
CA ILE A 138 15.30 16.90 19.08
C ILE A 138 14.73 18.28 19.45
N ARG A 139 14.05 18.39 20.60
CA ARG A 139 13.47 19.67 21.06
C ARG A 139 14.54 20.73 21.36
N GLU A 140 15.67 20.33 21.94
CA GLU A 140 16.80 21.24 22.16
C GLU A 140 17.33 21.81 20.84
N ILE A 141 17.54 20.96 19.82
CA ILE A 141 18.02 21.39 18.50
C ILE A 141 17.04 22.38 17.87
N ILE A 142 15.73 22.11 17.95
CA ILE A 142 14.69 23.02 17.44
C ILE A 142 14.80 24.38 18.13
N LYS A 143 14.82 24.40 19.47
CA LYS A 143 14.90 25.63 20.25
C LYS A 143 16.17 26.44 19.99
N GLU A 144 17.32 25.77 19.88
CA GLU A 144 18.60 26.40 19.54
C GLU A 144 18.51 27.06 18.16
N THR A 145 17.97 26.35 17.18
CA THR A 145 17.81 26.83 15.80
C THR A 145 16.83 28.01 15.71
N GLU A 146 15.71 27.96 16.43
CA GLU A 146 14.73 29.05 16.51
C GLU A 146 15.34 30.32 17.10
N ALA A 147 16.13 30.19 18.17
CA ALA A 147 16.84 31.30 18.78
C ALA A 147 17.89 31.91 17.84
N GLU A 148 18.66 31.09 17.13
CA GLU A 148 19.62 31.54 16.10
C GLU A 148 18.94 32.29 14.95
N MET A 149 17.75 31.84 14.54
CA MET A 149 16.97 32.49 13.47
C MET A 149 16.12 33.68 13.95
N GLY A 150 16.12 33.99 15.25
CA GLY A 150 15.34 35.09 15.82
C GLY A 150 13.82 34.87 15.77
N ILE A 151 13.38 33.61 15.70
CA ILE A 151 11.97 33.24 15.75
C ILE A 151 11.56 33.22 17.22
N SER A 152 10.65 34.13 17.62
CA SER A 152 10.14 34.15 18.99
C SER A 152 9.19 32.97 19.21
N THR A 153 9.43 32.16 20.24
CA THR A 153 8.56 31.04 20.66
C THR A 153 7.29 31.49 21.40
N ASP A 154 6.93 32.79 21.32
CA ASP A 154 5.72 33.35 21.93
C ASP A 154 4.50 33.19 21.01
N GLU A 155 4.10 31.98 20.66
CA GLU A 155 2.72 31.71 20.21
C GLU A 155 2.12 30.57 21.03
N LYS A 156 0.89 30.85 21.49
CA LYS A 156 0.18 30.25 22.64
C LYS A 156 -0.30 28.82 22.37
N ASP A 157 -0.42 28.11 23.50
CA ASP A 157 -1.19 26.87 23.73
C ASP A 157 -2.51 26.77 22.94
#